data_AF-A0A3N9RXM0-F1
#
_entry.id   AF-A0A3N9RXM0-F1
#
_cell.length_a   1.000
_cell.length_b   1.000
_cell.length_c   1.000
_cell.angle_alpha   90.00
_cell.angle_beta   90.00
_cell.angle_gamma   90.00
#
_symmetry.space_group_name_H-M   'P 1'
#
loop_
_entity.id
_entity.type
_entity.pdbx_description
1 polymer ?
#
loop_
_entity_poly.entity_id
_entity_poly.type
_entity_poly.pdbx_seq_one_letter_code
_entity_poly.pdbx_strand_id
1 'polypeptide(L)'
;MRVPARVKLLTILALPVLALPLLSGAGAGAGQSLRYADVSMPETLAGAQDTPSPPSAATLPPDQADRAYPFYMPMDGLRRPAVRLLVKCDASRAAGREVYAGRSVDDFGGRIEGGYELVYEALDGTGQPCIYPFAPLMPQVAGDLRGTQYILRSSIPGRRVTFRTGNEWASVGLHLYDIGQQRLHFEMRDVELDFPGAIQPIGAVYLEAFDGHRPGLFTAVIRRSKIYGGKNAIFVPSGQTMLYVEDSEIAGNVGTNSDQEHGTYINGTLVSHFVRSSWQGQRAWQNLASGHQIKDKAYLRIYENVTVSNRPVGSTPSAMPLVDVSAFGFTWSNGLRLNRIAPAQTPREGLVDLRTELRYGAPENYPWSLLVDPAWRMPPTKAAVVGQALDKVYLSIFLNTTVQSFRTEPYAIALRPQGTHLAPDGVAMEGNSQTTLAQQRMVSMAFNTRGTLAQVYAPQGWTLVDPALPPQARWVTDRDAFIRHALGLIGR
;
A
#
# COMPACT_ATOMS: atom_id res chain seq x y z
N MET A 1 45.41 -27.51 31.57
CA MET A 1 45.22 -27.82 30.14
C MET A 1 44.82 -26.55 29.41
N ARG A 2 45.46 -26.29 28.27
CA ARG A 2 45.38 -25.06 27.47
C ARG A 2 44.16 -25.10 26.51
N VAL A 3 43.38 -24.00 26.51
CA VAL A 3 42.80 -23.18 25.40
C VAL A 3 43.00 -23.78 23.98
N PRO A 4 42.02 -23.76 23.04
CA PRO A 4 41.74 -22.47 22.39
C PRO A 4 40.34 -22.08 21.93
N ALA A 5 40.16 -20.76 22.02
CA ALA A 5 39.25 -19.92 21.25
C ALA A 5 39.50 -20.03 19.73
N ARG A 6 38.45 -19.85 18.93
CA ARG A 6 38.57 -19.48 17.52
C ARG A 6 37.61 -18.35 17.16
N VAL A 7 38.23 -17.19 17.01
CA VAL A 7 37.87 -16.07 16.14
C VAL A 7 37.48 -16.60 14.75
N LYS A 8 36.37 -16.12 14.18
CA LYS A 8 36.14 -16.22 12.73
C LYS A 8 36.09 -14.82 12.12
N LEU A 9 36.94 -14.70 11.11
CA LEU A 9 37.38 -13.56 10.36
C LEU A 9 36.28 -13.09 9.41
N LEU A 10 36.01 -11.78 9.37
CA LEU A 10 35.17 -11.13 8.37
C LEU A 10 35.98 -11.05 7.06
N THR A 11 35.62 -11.85 6.06
CA THR A 11 36.26 -11.78 4.73
C THR A 11 35.46 -10.82 3.86
N ILE A 12 36.00 -9.61 3.69
CA ILE A 12 35.58 -8.63 2.68
C ILE A 12 36.13 -9.11 1.34
N LEU A 13 35.24 -9.53 0.44
CA LEU A 13 35.58 -9.84 -0.95
C LEU A 13 35.24 -8.63 -1.82
N ALA A 14 36.27 -7.83 -2.09
CA ALA A 14 36.30 -6.87 -3.17
C ALA A 14 36.49 -7.63 -4.50
N LEU A 15 35.64 -7.37 -5.48
CA LEU A 15 35.79 -7.84 -6.86
C LEU A 15 36.28 -6.68 -7.74
N PRO A 16 37.23 -6.93 -8.67
CA PRO A 16 37.88 -5.89 -9.45
C PRO A 16 37.06 -5.51 -10.69
N VAL A 17 37.04 -4.21 -10.99
CA VAL A 17 36.56 -3.64 -12.26
C VAL A 17 37.73 -3.60 -13.25
N LEU A 18 37.56 -4.20 -14.43
CA LEU A 18 38.43 -3.95 -15.58
C LEU A 18 37.73 -4.32 -16.89
N ALA A 19 37.38 -3.30 -17.70
CA ALA A 19 37.75 -3.20 -19.12
C ALA A 19 37.16 -1.92 -19.77
N LEU A 20 38.06 -1.11 -20.36
CA LEU A 20 37.86 0.06 -21.24
C LEU A 20 37.29 -0.33 -22.64
N PRO A 21 37.32 0.56 -23.67
CA PRO A 21 36.73 1.89 -23.86
C PRO A 21 35.78 1.85 -25.09
N LEU A 22 35.20 2.97 -25.56
CA LEU A 22 34.97 3.25 -27.00
C LEU A 22 34.31 4.64 -27.23
N LEU A 23 35.10 5.51 -27.85
CA LEU A 23 34.78 6.47 -28.91
C LEU A 23 33.63 7.49 -28.74
N SER A 24 34.08 8.72 -28.54
CA SER A 24 33.48 9.97 -28.97
C SER A 24 33.13 9.98 -30.47
N GLY A 25 31.90 10.35 -30.80
CA GLY A 25 31.49 10.74 -32.15
C GLY A 25 30.39 11.80 -32.07
N ALA A 26 30.79 13.06 -32.26
CA ALA A 26 29.89 14.19 -32.39
C ALA A 26 29.09 14.08 -33.69
N GLY A 27 27.79 14.39 -33.63
CA GLY A 27 26.92 14.50 -34.79
C GLY A 27 25.81 15.49 -34.49
N ALA A 28 26.07 16.77 -34.78
CA ALA A 28 25.07 17.81 -34.82
C ALA A 28 24.12 17.58 -36.00
N GLY A 29 22.81 17.68 -35.73
CA GLY A 29 21.76 17.63 -36.75
C GLY A 29 20.57 18.45 -36.29
N ALA A 30 20.55 19.71 -36.71
CA ALA A 30 19.41 20.60 -36.57
C ALA A 30 18.25 20.14 -37.47
N GLY A 31 17.01 20.37 -37.04
CA GLY A 31 15.91 20.55 -37.98
C GLY A 31 14.53 20.14 -37.50
N GLN A 32 13.64 21.14 -37.51
CA GLN A 32 12.19 21.06 -37.73
C GLN A 32 11.28 20.88 -36.50
N SER A 33 10.91 22.05 -35.98
CA SER A 33 9.62 22.35 -35.37
C SER A 33 8.46 22.01 -36.32
N LEU A 34 7.64 21.04 -35.96
CA LEU A 34 6.30 20.87 -36.52
C LEU A 34 5.27 21.30 -35.47
N ARG A 35 4.65 22.47 -35.70
CA ARG A 35 3.42 22.89 -35.05
C ARG A 35 2.31 21.97 -35.56
N TYR A 36 1.63 21.25 -34.67
CA TYR A 36 0.38 20.56 -35.01
C TYR A 36 -0.80 21.35 -34.47
N ALA A 37 -1.72 21.62 -35.38
CA ALA A 37 -2.91 22.45 -35.22
C ALA A 37 -3.96 21.80 -34.29
N ASP A 38 -4.75 22.68 -33.65
CA ASP A 38 -5.97 22.35 -32.93
C ASP A 38 -6.92 21.49 -33.78
N VAL A 39 -7.30 20.33 -33.25
CA VAL A 39 -8.44 19.54 -33.75
C VAL A 39 -9.42 19.35 -32.59
N SER A 40 -10.52 20.08 -32.67
CA SER A 40 -11.70 19.94 -31.83
C SER A 40 -12.37 18.58 -32.07
N MET A 41 -12.59 17.84 -30.98
CA MET A 41 -13.31 16.56 -30.98
C MET A 41 -14.83 16.81 -30.90
N PRO A 42 -15.66 16.07 -31.66
CA PRO A 42 -17.11 16.15 -31.52
C PRO A 42 -17.59 15.38 -30.28
N GLU A 43 -18.53 15.99 -29.55
CA GLU A 43 -19.35 15.32 -28.54
C GLU A 43 -20.18 14.19 -29.18
N THR A 44 -20.09 12.99 -28.63
CA THR A 44 -21.25 12.09 -28.41
C THR A 44 -20.81 10.86 -27.62
N LEU A 45 -21.03 10.90 -26.30
CA LEU A 45 -21.04 9.73 -25.41
C LEU A 45 -22.48 9.54 -24.93
N ALA A 46 -23.17 8.52 -25.43
CA ALA A 46 -24.43 8.05 -24.87
C ALA A 46 -24.34 6.54 -24.66
N GLY A 47 -24.44 6.09 -23.41
CA GLY A 47 -24.65 4.67 -23.08
C GLY A 47 -23.67 4.03 -22.09
N ALA A 48 -23.31 4.70 -20.99
CA ALA A 48 -22.93 3.98 -19.77
C ALA A 48 -24.12 4.04 -18.83
N GLN A 49 -24.85 2.92 -18.68
CA GLN A 49 -25.93 2.82 -17.71
C GLN A 49 -25.32 2.83 -16.30
N ASP A 50 -25.69 3.85 -15.52
CA ASP A 50 -25.47 3.93 -14.08
C ASP A 50 -26.20 2.78 -13.38
N THR A 51 -25.50 1.68 -13.12
CA THR A 51 -25.90 0.77 -12.05
C THR A 51 -25.73 1.50 -10.72
N PRO A 52 -26.76 1.55 -9.84
CA PRO A 52 -26.62 2.22 -8.56
C PRO A 52 -25.52 1.52 -7.76
N SER A 53 -24.48 2.29 -7.41
CA SER A 53 -23.47 1.81 -6.46
C SER A 53 -24.17 1.49 -5.12
N PRO A 54 -23.79 0.41 -4.42
CA PRO A 54 -24.22 0.23 -3.03
C PRO A 54 -23.88 1.49 -2.23
N PRO A 55 -24.70 1.90 -1.26
CA PRO A 55 -24.48 3.14 -0.54
C PRO A 55 -23.05 3.16 0.01
N SER A 56 -22.25 4.08 -0.52
CA SER A 56 -20.91 4.34 0.00
C SER A 56 -21.05 4.75 1.46
N ALA A 57 -20.09 4.34 2.31
CA ALA A 57 -19.96 4.83 3.69
C ALA A 57 -20.07 6.36 3.81
N ALA A 58 -19.82 7.09 2.72
CA ALA A 58 -20.05 8.53 2.56
C ALA A 58 -21.51 9.01 2.80
N THR A 59 -22.50 8.13 2.87
CA THR A 59 -23.92 8.50 3.11
C THR A 59 -24.39 8.24 4.54
N LEU A 60 -23.57 7.56 5.35
CA LEU A 60 -23.91 7.28 6.74
C LEU A 60 -23.46 8.44 7.64
N PRO A 61 -24.20 8.74 8.72
CA PRO A 61 -23.69 9.56 9.81
C PRO A 61 -22.30 9.05 10.28
N PRO A 62 -21.33 9.93 10.62
CA PRO A 62 -19.97 9.52 10.93
C PRO A 62 -19.85 8.43 12.00
N ASP A 63 -20.73 8.44 12.99
CA ASP A 63 -20.79 7.43 14.06
C ASP A 63 -21.25 6.04 13.58
N GLN A 64 -22.09 5.98 12.55
CA GLN A 64 -22.50 4.74 11.90
C GLN A 64 -21.46 4.27 10.89
N ALA A 65 -20.86 5.21 10.14
CA ALA A 65 -19.73 4.93 9.26
C ALA A 65 -18.52 4.36 10.03
N ASP A 66 -18.29 4.84 11.26
CA ASP A 66 -17.20 4.38 12.14
C ASP A 66 -17.31 2.92 12.59
N ARG A 67 -18.48 2.30 12.43
CA ARG A 67 -18.68 0.88 12.75
C ARG A 67 -18.87 0.00 11.51
N ALA A 68 -18.86 0.61 10.33
CA ALA A 68 -18.90 -0.11 9.08
C ALA A 68 -17.49 -0.59 8.72
N TYR A 69 -17.39 -1.88 8.42
CA TYR A 69 -16.15 -2.49 7.93
C TYR A 69 -16.48 -3.28 6.66
N PRO A 70 -15.51 -3.47 5.75
CA PRO A 70 -15.73 -4.31 4.58
C PRO A 70 -16.15 -5.72 4.99
N PHE A 71 -17.03 -6.37 4.22
CA PHE A 71 -17.62 -7.66 4.58
C PHE A 71 -16.60 -8.79 4.79
N TYR A 72 -15.43 -8.66 4.19
CA TYR A 72 -14.30 -9.60 4.26
C TYR A 72 -13.28 -9.22 5.33
N MET A 73 -13.52 -8.16 6.09
CA MET A 73 -12.80 -7.82 7.31
C MET A 73 -13.66 -8.25 8.51
N PRO A 74 -13.70 -9.56 8.83
CA PRO A 74 -14.58 -10.07 9.88
C PRO A 74 -14.17 -9.55 11.26
N MET A 75 -15.08 -8.81 11.89
CA MET A 75 -14.90 -8.23 13.22
C MET A 75 -15.37 -9.14 14.37
N ASP A 76 -15.83 -10.35 14.04
CA ASP A 76 -16.33 -11.32 15.02
C ASP A 76 -15.23 -11.77 15.99
N GLY A 77 -15.62 -11.96 17.25
CA GLY A 77 -14.73 -12.39 18.33
C GLY A 77 -13.88 -11.27 18.93
N LEU A 78 -14.00 -10.03 18.46
CA LEU A 78 -13.39 -8.86 19.10
C LEU A 78 -14.18 -8.46 20.35
N ARG A 79 -13.46 -8.12 21.42
CA ARG A 79 -14.01 -7.66 22.70
C ARG A 79 -13.98 -6.14 22.72
N ARG A 80 -14.98 -5.50 23.34
CA ARG A 80 -14.89 -4.05 23.58
C ARG A 80 -13.58 -3.76 24.35
N PRO A 81 -12.85 -2.67 24.01
CA PRO A 81 -11.66 -2.30 24.76
C PRO A 81 -11.93 -2.28 26.27
N ALA A 82 -11.07 -2.95 27.03
CA ALA A 82 -11.23 -3.07 28.49
C ALA A 82 -11.12 -1.71 29.18
N VAL A 83 -10.32 -0.81 28.61
CA VAL A 83 -10.06 0.52 29.16
C VAL A 83 -10.38 1.58 28.11
N ARG A 84 -11.07 2.63 28.54
CA ARG A 84 -11.22 3.86 27.75
C ARG A 84 -10.60 5.01 28.53
N LEU A 85 -9.67 5.74 27.91
CA LEU A 85 -8.97 6.88 28.51
C LEU A 85 -9.24 8.13 27.68
N LEU A 86 -9.61 9.22 28.33
CA LEU A 86 -9.82 10.53 27.70
C LEU A 86 -8.60 11.40 27.97
N VAL A 87 -7.96 11.90 26.91
CA VAL A 87 -6.77 12.76 26.97
C VAL A 87 -7.18 14.21 26.80
N LYS A 88 -6.87 15.04 27.81
CA LYS A 88 -7.28 16.45 27.88
C LYS A 88 -6.36 17.33 27.04
N CYS A 89 -6.90 18.18 26.17
CA CYS A 89 -6.10 18.95 25.22
C CYS A 89 -5.15 19.93 25.94
N ASP A 90 -5.71 20.91 26.66
CA ASP A 90 -4.93 22.00 27.28
C ASP A 90 -3.91 21.48 28.29
N ALA A 91 -4.32 20.54 29.12
CA ALA A 91 -3.45 19.94 30.12
C ALA A 91 -2.29 19.17 29.48
N SER A 92 -2.56 18.42 28.40
CA SER A 92 -1.51 17.69 27.69
C SER A 92 -0.54 18.62 26.96
N ARG A 93 -1.05 19.70 26.37
CA ARG A 93 -0.23 20.74 25.73
C ARG A 93 0.70 21.39 26.74
N ALA A 94 0.19 21.78 27.91
CA ALA A 94 0.99 22.37 28.98
C ALA A 94 2.04 21.41 29.54
N ALA A 95 1.72 20.11 29.63
CA ALA A 95 2.61 19.10 30.16
C ALA A 95 3.63 18.55 29.14
N GLY A 96 3.43 18.78 27.84
CA GLY A 96 4.25 18.18 26.77
C GLY A 96 4.10 16.65 26.66
N ARG A 97 3.07 16.07 27.27
CA ARG A 97 2.74 14.63 27.28
C ARG A 97 1.25 14.44 27.50
N GLU A 98 0.75 13.22 27.35
CA GLU A 98 -0.66 12.91 27.58
C GLU A 98 -1.04 13.13 29.05
N VAL A 99 -2.08 13.92 29.27
CA VAL A 99 -2.73 14.12 30.56
C VAL A 99 -4.17 13.63 30.46
N TYR A 100 -4.51 12.70 31.34
CA TYR A 100 -5.75 11.95 31.29
C TYR A 100 -6.82 12.55 32.20
N ALA A 101 -8.08 12.44 31.78
CA ALA A 101 -9.23 12.74 32.62
C ALA A 101 -9.52 11.53 33.53
N GLY A 102 -9.12 11.63 34.80
CA GLY A 102 -9.27 10.54 35.76
C GLY A 102 -8.12 9.54 35.67
N ARG A 103 -8.44 8.26 35.39
CA ARG A 103 -7.42 7.21 35.28
C ARG A 103 -6.46 7.50 34.12
N SER A 104 -5.21 7.14 34.34
CA SER A 104 -4.09 7.24 33.41
C SER A 104 -3.56 5.86 33.05
N VAL A 105 -2.61 5.80 32.13
CA VAL A 105 -1.89 4.56 31.80
C VAL A 105 -1.06 4.04 32.99
N ASP A 106 -0.58 4.94 33.85
CA ASP A 106 0.25 4.60 35.02
C ASP A 106 -0.55 3.83 36.08
N ASP A 107 -1.87 4.04 36.16
CA ASP A 107 -2.77 3.29 37.06
C ASP A 107 -2.87 1.80 36.70
N PHE A 108 -2.35 1.41 35.53
CA PHE A 108 -2.22 0.02 35.08
C PHE A 108 -0.76 -0.46 35.06
N GLY A 109 0.17 0.28 35.66
CA GLY A 109 1.59 -0.04 35.63
C GLY A 109 2.20 -0.02 34.22
N GLY A 110 1.65 0.80 33.31
CA GLY A 110 2.12 0.91 31.93
C GLY A 110 1.67 -0.21 30.99
N ARG A 111 0.85 -1.16 31.48
CA ARG A 111 0.37 -2.32 30.71
C ARG A 111 -1.14 -2.50 30.87
N ILE A 112 -1.88 -2.55 29.78
CA ILE A 112 -3.35 -2.65 29.81
C ILE A 112 -3.79 -4.05 29.36
N GLU A 113 -4.39 -4.83 30.26
CA GLU A 113 -4.99 -6.12 29.88
C GLU A 113 -6.27 -5.90 29.05
N GLY A 114 -6.45 -6.68 27.97
CA GLY A 114 -7.69 -6.66 27.17
C GLY A 114 -7.89 -5.45 26.25
N GLY A 115 -6.86 -4.62 26.05
CA GLY A 115 -6.86 -3.53 25.06
C GLY A 115 -7.45 -2.21 25.56
N TYR A 116 -7.37 -1.19 24.71
CA TYR A 116 -7.70 0.18 25.08
C TYR A 116 -8.29 1.04 23.96
N GLU A 117 -9.00 2.08 24.36
CA GLU A 117 -9.47 3.19 23.54
C GLU A 117 -8.92 4.50 24.11
N LEU A 118 -7.98 5.12 23.40
CA LEU A 118 -7.48 6.47 23.67
C LEU A 118 -8.30 7.48 22.88
N VAL A 119 -8.98 8.36 23.61
CA VAL A 119 -9.83 9.43 23.06
C VAL A 119 -9.19 10.77 23.33
N TYR A 120 -8.80 11.50 22.29
CA TYR A 120 -8.15 12.80 22.39
C TYR A 120 -9.17 13.93 22.22
N GLU A 121 -9.13 14.92 23.11
CA GLU A 121 -9.95 16.12 22.96
C GLU A 121 -9.66 16.84 21.63
N ALA A 122 -10.70 16.99 20.82
CA ALA A 122 -10.60 17.54 19.47
C ALA A 122 -10.34 19.05 19.50
N LEU A 123 -10.76 19.70 20.58
CA LEU A 123 -10.74 21.14 20.77
C LEU A 123 -10.00 21.50 22.05
N ASP A 124 -9.34 22.64 22.03
CA ASP A 124 -8.74 23.26 23.20
C ASP A 124 -9.78 24.07 23.99
N GLY A 125 -9.38 24.64 25.12
CA GLY A 125 -10.27 25.42 26.01
C GLY A 125 -10.85 26.68 25.37
N THR A 126 -10.34 27.09 24.20
CA THR A 126 -10.86 28.21 23.40
C THR A 126 -11.73 27.76 22.23
N GLY A 127 -11.95 26.45 22.07
CA GLY A 127 -12.75 25.87 20.99
C GLY A 127 -11.99 25.73 19.66
N GLN A 128 -10.67 25.90 19.64
CA GLN A 128 -9.82 25.71 18.46
C GLN A 128 -9.36 24.26 18.32
N PRO A 129 -9.04 23.76 17.11
CA PRO A 129 -8.50 22.42 16.93
C PRO A 129 -7.27 22.14 17.80
N CYS A 130 -7.28 21.02 18.51
CA CYS A 130 -6.18 20.66 19.40
C CYS A 130 -4.94 20.19 18.62
N ILE A 131 -3.78 20.74 18.99
CA ILE A 131 -2.47 20.30 18.51
C ILE A 131 -1.65 19.79 19.70
N TYR A 132 -1.41 18.48 19.75
CA TYR A 132 -0.58 17.81 20.75
C TYR A 132 0.90 17.85 20.33
N PRO A 133 1.82 18.33 21.19
CA PRO A 133 3.23 18.56 20.84
C PRO A 133 4.12 17.30 20.92
N PHE A 134 3.52 16.11 20.87
CA PHE A 134 4.16 14.82 21.07
C PHE A 134 3.54 13.76 20.15
N ALA A 135 4.15 12.58 20.05
CA ALA A 135 3.53 11.43 19.38
C ALA A 135 2.60 10.69 20.35
N PRO A 136 1.46 10.13 19.87
CA PRO A 136 0.57 9.32 20.71
C PRO A 136 1.33 8.18 21.39
N LEU A 137 1.11 7.96 22.69
CA LEU A 137 1.63 6.79 23.36
C LEU A 137 0.85 5.55 22.92
N MET A 138 1.56 4.44 22.76
CA MET A 138 0.97 3.12 22.55
C MET A 138 1.25 2.26 23.79
N PRO A 139 0.35 2.24 24.80
CA PRO A 139 0.49 1.36 25.95
C PRO A 139 0.66 -0.10 25.51
N GLN A 140 1.50 -0.84 26.23
CA GLN A 140 1.65 -2.28 26.00
C GLN A 140 0.39 -3.00 26.49
N VAL A 141 -0.02 -4.06 25.80
CA VAL A 141 -1.04 -4.98 26.31
C VAL A 141 -0.33 -6.20 26.89
N ALA A 142 -0.78 -6.63 28.07
CA ALA A 142 -0.32 -7.86 28.71
C ALA A 142 -1.46 -8.88 28.79
N GLY A 143 -1.10 -10.15 28.98
CA GLY A 143 -2.08 -11.24 29.11
C GLY A 143 -2.62 -11.73 27.75
N ASP A 144 -3.83 -12.29 27.77
CA ASP A 144 -4.47 -12.86 26.59
C ASP A 144 -4.89 -11.77 25.59
N LEU A 145 -4.28 -11.78 24.39
CA LEU A 145 -4.62 -10.83 23.34
C LEU A 145 -5.86 -11.24 22.55
N ARG A 146 -6.50 -12.39 22.82
CA ARG A 146 -7.69 -12.83 22.05
C ARG A 146 -8.78 -11.76 22.04
N GLY A 147 -9.13 -11.26 20.86
CA GLY A 147 -10.17 -10.26 20.69
C GLY A 147 -9.78 -8.86 21.15
N THR A 148 -8.50 -8.60 21.43
CA THR A 148 -8.00 -7.31 21.90
C THR A 148 -8.09 -6.24 20.80
N GLN A 149 -8.44 -5.02 21.21
CA GLN A 149 -8.54 -3.85 20.34
C GLN A 149 -7.65 -2.71 20.83
N TYR A 150 -7.03 -2.00 19.89
CA TYR A 150 -6.18 -0.83 20.08
C TYR A 150 -6.80 0.32 19.29
N ILE A 151 -7.43 1.29 19.95
CA ILE A 151 -8.16 2.36 19.28
C ILE A 151 -7.57 3.71 19.67
N LEU A 152 -7.21 4.53 18.67
CA LEU A 152 -6.75 5.90 18.83
C LEU A 152 -7.66 6.81 18.02
N ARG A 153 -8.27 7.80 18.67
CA ARG A 153 -9.20 8.68 17.97
C ARG A 153 -9.39 10.06 18.57
N SER A 154 -9.89 10.96 17.73
CA SER A 154 -10.54 12.18 18.19
C SER A 154 -11.82 11.89 18.99
N SER A 155 -12.11 12.78 19.94
CA SER A 155 -13.35 12.83 20.71
C SER A 155 -14.56 13.27 19.88
N ILE A 156 -14.34 14.01 18.79
CA ILE A 156 -15.39 14.48 17.88
C ILE A 156 -15.21 13.78 16.53
N PRO A 157 -16.15 12.88 16.13
CA PRO A 157 -16.09 12.21 14.84
C PRO A 157 -16.00 13.18 13.67
N GLY A 158 -15.13 12.89 12.70
CA GLY A 158 -14.91 13.74 11.53
C GLY A 158 -14.05 14.99 11.80
N ARG A 159 -13.61 15.23 13.05
CA ARG A 159 -12.71 16.33 13.38
C ARG A 159 -11.36 15.79 13.83
N ARG A 160 -10.34 15.98 13.00
CA ARG A 160 -8.98 15.49 13.27
C ARG A 160 -8.37 16.19 14.49
N VAL A 161 -7.72 15.42 15.36
CA VAL A 161 -6.70 15.92 16.29
C VAL A 161 -5.33 15.87 15.60
N THR A 162 -4.46 16.83 15.87
CA THR A 162 -3.10 16.84 15.29
C THR A 162 -2.06 16.52 16.34
N PHE A 163 -1.17 15.57 16.04
CA PHE A 163 0.07 15.32 16.78
C PHE A 163 1.21 15.88 15.96
N ARG A 164 1.90 16.91 16.49
CA ARG A 164 3.00 17.59 15.81
C ARG A 164 4.23 17.59 16.69
N THR A 165 5.31 16.99 16.21
CA THR A 165 6.58 16.98 16.95
C THR A 165 7.78 16.86 16.01
N GLY A 166 8.89 17.51 16.40
CA GLY A 166 10.18 17.38 15.72
C GLY A 166 11.02 16.21 16.24
N ASN A 167 10.49 15.40 17.16
CA ASN A 167 11.20 14.25 17.71
C ASN A 167 11.56 13.25 16.61
N GLU A 168 12.84 12.90 16.50
CA GLU A 168 13.33 11.98 15.49
C GLU A 168 12.78 10.56 15.60
N TRP A 169 12.23 10.19 16.77
CA TRP A 169 11.67 8.88 17.09
C TRP A 169 10.12 8.85 17.10
N ALA A 170 9.46 9.94 16.70
CA ALA A 170 8.00 10.02 16.72
C ALA A 170 7.34 9.00 15.77
N SER A 171 6.48 8.15 16.31
CA SER A 171 5.71 7.15 15.57
C SER A 171 4.48 6.71 16.37
N VAL A 172 3.51 6.12 15.67
CA VAL A 172 2.46 5.27 16.23
C VAL A 172 2.82 3.84 15.87
N GLY A 173 3.44 3.13 16.82
CA GLY A 173 3.94 1.77 16.62
C GLY A 173 3.15 0.74 17.41
N LEU A 174 2.67 -0.30 16.74
CA LEU A 174 2.11 -1.49 17.37
C LEU A 174 2.92 -2.71 16.93
N HIS A 175 3.55 -3.37 17.90
CA HIS A 175 4.36 -4.56 17.68
C HIS A 175 3.80 -5.70 18.49
N LEU A 176 3.30 -6.71 17.80
CA LEU A 176 2.64 -7.88 18.36
C LEU A 176 3.39 -9.11 17.87
N TYR A 177 3.93 -9.87 18.81
CA TYR A 177 4.66 -11.11 18.56
C TYR A 177 3.84 -12.30 19.07
N ASP A 178 4.09 -13.48 18.51
CA ASP A 178 3.45 -14.73 18.94
C ASP A 178 1.91 -14.69 18.96
N ILE A 179 1.28 -13.98 18.01
CA ILE A 179 -0.18 -13.78 18.02
C ILE A 179 -0.94 -15.10 17.75
N GLY A 180 -0.29 -16.08 17.12
CA GLY A 180 -0.86 -17.40 16.85
C GLY A 180 -2.20 -17.34 16.12
N GLN A 181 -3.25 -17.90 16.73
CA GLN A 181 -4.61 -17.92 16.19
C GLN A 181 -5.51 -16.78 16.69
N GLN A 182 -4.95 -15.78 17.36
CA GLN A 182 -5.73 -14.72 17.99
C GLN A 182 -6.26 -13.73 16.95
N ARG A 183 -7.36 -13.06 17.31
CA ARG A 183 -7.99 -12.02 16.50
C ARG A 183 -7.77 -10.68 17.18
N LEU A 184 -7.18 -9.75 16.45
CA LEU A 184 -6.72 -8.47 16.96
C LEU A 184 -7.18 -7.35 16.05
N HIS A 185 -7.42 -6.17 16.63
CA HIS A 185 -7.85 -5.00 15.89
C HIS A 185 -7.09 -3.75 16.29
N PHE A 186 -6.60 -3.02 15.30
CA PHE A 186 -6.09 -1.67 15.44
C PHE A 186 -6.99 -0.71 14.67
N GLU A 187 -7.38 0.41 15.28
CA GLU A 187 -8.05 1.52 14.60
C GLU A 187 -7.44 2.86 14.97
N MET A 188 -7.03 3.61 13.95
CA MET A 188 -6.71 5.03 14.06
C MET A 188 -7.74 5.82 13.24
N ARG A 189 -8.48 6.71 13.90
CA ARG A 189 -9.50 7.53 13.22
C ARG A 189 -9.50 8.99 13.62
N ASP A 190 -9.69 9.88 12.66
CA ASP A 190 -9.70 11.32 12.89
C ASP A 190 -8.41 11.80 13.58
N VAL A 191 -7.27 11.30 13.10
CA VAL A 191 -5.94 11.64 13.62
C VAL A 191 -5.06 12.15 12.48
N GLU A 192 -4.39 13.28 12.72
CA GLU A 192 -3.29 13.79 11.91
C GLU A 192 -1.96 13.57 12.64
N LEU A 193 -1.04 12.87 12.00
CA LEU A 193 0.35 12.73 12.41
C LEU A 193 1.20 13.65 11.54
N ASP A 194 1.87 14.61 12.16
CA ASP A 194 2.77 15.57 11.51
C ASP A 194 4.15 15.50 12.16
N PHE A 195 4.96 14.55 11.68
CA PHE A 195 6.27 14.21 12.25
C PHE A 195 7.42 14.57 11.29
N PRO A 196 7.69 15.86 11.04
CA PRO A 196 8.69 16.29 10.05
C PRO A 196 10.13 15.90 10.41
N GLY A 197 10.41 15.65 11.69
CA GLY A 197 11.73 15.22 12.17
C GLY A 197 11.92 13.72 12.26
N ALA A 198 10.88 12.89 12.06
CA ALA A 198 10.89 11.45 12.37
C ALA A 198 11.71 10.60 11.38
N ILE A 199 13.03 10.78 11.39
CA ILE A 199 13.97 10.10 10.50
C ILE A 199 14.46 8.76 11.05
N GLN A 200 14.25 8.46 12.34
CA GLN A 200 14.70 7.20 12.93
C GLN A 200 13.72 6.04 12.71
N PRO A 201 12.41 6.17 13.01
CA PRO A 201 11.49 5.04 12.97
C PRO A 201 11.15 4.65 11.53
N ILE A 202 10.88 3.35 11.36
CA ILE A 202 10.26 2.82 10.16
C ILE A 202 8.76 2.98 10.33
N GLY A 203 8.11 3.77 9.46
CA GLY A 203 6.69 4.11 9.63
C GLY A 203 6.47 5.28 10.58
N ALA A 204 5.76 6.33 10.15
CA ALA A 204 5.02 7.16 11.10
C ALA A 204 3.88 6.36 11.74
N VAL A 205 3.32 5.41 10.98
CA VAL A 205 2.49 4.31 11.48
C VAL A 205 3.19 2.99 11.17
N TYR A 206 3.53 2.24 12.22
CA TYR A 206 4.15 0.91 12.10
C TYR A 206 3.24 -0.12 12.76
N LEU A 207 2.66 -1.02 11.97
CA LEU A 207 1.81 -2.10 12.47
C LEU A 207 2.42 -3.46 12.15
N GLU A 208 3.10 -4.06 13.12
CA GLU A 208 3.73 -5.38 13.04
C GLU A 208 2.92 -6.40 13.85
N ALA A 209 2.41 -7.43 13.18
CA ALA A 209 1.73 -8.55 13.82
C ALA A 209 2.33 -9.87 13.28
N PHE A 210 3.28 -10.40 14.03
CA PHE A 210 4.12 -11.53 13.63
C PHE A 210 3.58 -12.87 14.16
N ASP A 211 3.95 -13.97 13.51
CA ASP A 211 3.53 -15.35 13.83
C ASP A 211 2.02 -15.61 13.85
N GLY A 212 1.25 -14.76 13.16
CA GLY A 212 -0.17 -15.03 12.92
C GLY A 212 -0.35 -16.20 11.97
N HIS A 213 -1.22 -17.14 12.34
CA HIS A 213 -1.62 -18.23 11.47
C HIS A 213 -3.12 -18.47 11.56
N ARG A 214 -3.71 -19.02 10.50
CA ARG A 214 -5.16 -19.28 10.43
C ARG A 214 -5.63 -20.11 11.65
N PRO A 215 -6.80 -19.77 12.25
CA PRO A 215 -7.76 -18.73 11.88
C PRO A 215 -7.44 -17.31 12.40
N GLY A 216 -6.28 -17.10 13.02
CA GLY A 216 -5.82 -15.81 13.50
C GLY A 216 -5.79 -14.74 12.41
N LEU A 217 -6.01 -13.50 12.85
CA LEU A 217 -6.18 -12.35 11.99
C LEU A 217 -5.87 -11.06 12.75
N PHE A 218 -5.02 -10.22 12.18
CA PHE A 218 -4.86 -8.84 12.59
C PHE A 218 -5.58 -7.94 11.58
N THR A 219 -6.53 -7.14 12.08
CA THR A 219 -7.24 -6.15 11.27
C THR A 219 -6.76 -4.76 11.66
N ALA A 220 -6.44 -3.94 10.67
CA ALA A 220 -5.94 -2.58 10.88
C ALA A 220 -6.77 -1.60 10.05
N VAL A 221 -7.30 -0.57 10.69
CA VAL A 221 -8.10 0.46 10.07
C VAL A 221 -7.48 1.83 10.31
N ILE A 222 -7.28 2.58 9.24
CA ILE A 222 -6.86 3.98 9.27
C ILE A 222 -7.93 4.78 8.51
N ARG A 223 -8.65 5.68 9.18
CA ARG A 223 -9.74 6.41 8.52
C ARG A 223 -9.78 7.88 8.86
N ARG A 224 -10.10 8.70 7.85
CA ARG A 224 -10.16 10.17 7.96
C ARG A 224 -8.89 10.74 8.60
N SER A 225 -7.75 10.16 8.27
CA SER A 225 -6.46 10.50 8.88
C SER A 225 -5.56 11.21 7.89
N LYS A 226 -4.58 11.93 8.43
CA LYS A 226 -3.46 12.46 7.65
C LYS A 226 -2.16 12.01 8.29
N ILE A 227 -1.25 11.46 7.49
CA ILE A 227 0.00 10.90 7.99
C ILE A 227 1.15 11.54 7.23
N TYR A 228 2.06 12.16 7.98
CA TYR A 228 3.27 12.78 7.49
C TYR A 228 4.46 12.43 8.40
N GLY A 229 5.56 11.96 7.80
CA GLY A 229 6.79 11.59 8.52
C GLY A 229 7.09 10.09 8.50
N GLY A 230 8.13 9.69 9.23
CA GLY A 230 8.68 8.34 9.25
C GLY A 230 9.56 8.01 8.04
N LYS A 231 10.41 6.98 8.19
CA LYS A 231 10.96 6.22 7.05
C LYS A 231 9.83 5.33 6.53
N ASN A 232 9.14 5.77 5.48
CA ASN A 232 7.77 5.38 5.15
C ASN A 232 6.73 6.01 6.08
N ALA A 233 5.61 6.48 5.51
CA ALA A 233 4.51 7.01 6.31
C ALA A 233 3.71 5.87 6.96
N ILE A 234 3.47 4.79 6.21
CA ILE A 234 2.85 3.56 6.70
C ILE A 234 3.78 2.39 6.41
N PHE A 235 4.07 1.58 7.43
CA PHE A 235 4.82 0.35 7.31
C PHE A 235 4.05 -0.83 7.92
N VAL A 236 3.76 -1.84 7.11
CA VAL A 236 3.07 -3.07 7.52
C VAL A 236 3.83 -4.28 6.94
N PRO A 237 4.61 -5.01 7.75
CA PRO A 237 5.35 -6.18 7.31
C PRO A 237 4.43 -7.40 7.11
N SER A 238 5.02 -8.53 6.73
CA SER A 238 4.28 -9.75 6.41
C SER A 238 3.57 -10.32 7.61
N GLY A 239 2.38 -10.85 7.39
CA GLY A 239 1.59 -11.48 8.42
C GLY A 239 0.15 -11.70 7.97
N GLN A 240 -0.66 -12.29 8.85
CA GLN A 240 -2.10 -12.47 8.63
C GLN A 240 -2.83 -11.14 8.89
N THR A 241 -2.47 -10.12 8.12
CA THR A 241 -2.92 -8.73 8.29
C THR A 241 -3.87 -8.32 7.17
N MET A 242 -4.98 -7.70 7.54
CA MET A 242 -5.86 -6.98 6.63
C MET A 242 -5.81 -5.48 6.97
N LEU A 243 -5.33 -4.67 6.05
CA LEU A 243 -5.24 -3.22 6.19
C LEU A 243 -6.34 -2.54 5.37
N TYR A 244 -7.13 -1.70 6.02
CA TYR A 244 -8.13 -0.84 5.40
C TYR A 244 -7.79 0.63 5.66
N VAL A 245 -7.66 1.43 4.60
CA VAL A 245 -7.39 2.87 4.66
C VAL A 245 -8.48 3.63 3.92
N GLU A 246 -9.14 4.55 4.61
CA GLU A 246 -10.30 5.27 4.07
C GLU A 246 -10.21 6.78 4.31
N ASP A 247 -10.61 7.58 3.31
CA ASP A 247 -10.72 9.05 3.41
C ASP A 247 -9.47 9.73 3.99
N SER A 248 -8.28 9.20 3.65
CA SER A 248 -7.03 9.57 4.29
C SER A 248 -5.98 10.14 3.33
N GLU A 249 -5.09 10.96 3.87
CA GLU A 249 -4.01 11.62 3.15
C GLU A 249 -2.66 11.13 3.67
N ILE A 250 -1.90 10.44 2.83
CA ILE A 250 -0.60 9.91 3.16
C ILE A 250 0.42 10.73 2.38
N ALA A 251 1.24 11.47 3.11
CA ALA A 251 2.18 12.40 2.54
C ALA A 251 3.55 12.26 3.18
N GLY A 252 4.59 12.67 2.47
CA GLY A 252 5.89 12.98 3.06
C GLY A 252 6.60 11.81 3.71
N ASN A 253 7.49 11.20 2.93
CA ASN A 253 8.56 10.38 3.49
C ASN A 253 9.71 11.31 3.90
N VAL A 254 10.13 11.23 5.17
CA VAL A 254 11.25 12.02 5.71
C VAL A 254 12.52 11.20 5.88
N GLY A 255 12.51 9.93 5.51
CA GLY A 255 13.68 9.07 5.59
C GLY A 255 14.82 9.51 4.66
N THR A 256 16.00 8.95 4.93
CA THR A 256 17.27 9.33 4.30
C THR A 256 17.81 8.27 3.33
N ASN A 257 17.20 7.07 3.29
CA ASN A 257 17.50 6.02 2.33
C ASN A 257 16.36 5.87 1.33
N SER A 258 16.22 6.83 0.43
CA SER A 258 15.04 6.91 -0.41
C SER A 258 14.90 5.77 -1.44
N ASP A 259 15.92 4.95 -1.67
CA ASP A 259 15.80 3.77 -2.54
C ASP A 259 15.05 2.62 -1.85
N GLN A 260 15.14 2.52 -0.52
CA GLN A 260 14.45 1.51 0.29
C GLN A 260 13.19 2.04 0.98
N GLU A 261 13.05 3.36 1.05
CA GLU A 261 11.92 4.02 1.70
C GLU A 261 10.92 4.47 0.62
N HIS A 262 9.64 4.24 0.88
CA HIS A 262 8.49 4.45 0.02
C HIS A 262 7.47 5.32 0.78
N GLY A 263 6.47 5.89 0.12
CA GLY A 263 5.38 6.57 0.85
C GLY A 263 4.64 5.59 1.77
N THR A 264 4.38 4.38 1.29
CA THR A 264 3.85 3.26 2.06
C THR A 264 4.56 1.98 1.67
N TYR A 265 4.78 1.11 2.66
CA TYR A 265 5.48 -0.15 2.53
C TYR A 265 4.64 -1.27 3.15
N ILE A 266 3.99 -2.05 2.30
CA ILE A 266 3.17 -3.21 2.69
C ILE A 266 3.77 -4.44 2.03
N ASN A 267 4.22 -5.39 2.85
CA ASN A 267 4.84 -6.62 2.38
C ASN A 267 4.07 -7.83 2.88
N GLY A 268 3.65 -8.74 2.01
CA GLY A 268 3.25 -10.09 2.42
C GLY A 268 2.05 -10.17 3.37
N THR A 269 1.17 -9.17 3.34
CA THR A 269 -0.10 -9.17 4.07
C THR A 269 -1.20 -9.89 3.29
N LEU A 270 -2.35 -10.16 3.93
CA LEU A 270 -3.49 -10.78 3.26
C LEU A 270 -4.24 -9.79 2.36
N VAL A 271 -4.60 -8.64 2.91
CA VAL A 271 -5.41 -7.65 2.21
C VAL A 271 -4.87 -6.25 2.46
N SER A 272 -4.81 -5.45 1.40
CA SER A 272 -4.76 -3.99 1.46
C SER A 272 -5.97 -3.43 0.73
N HIS A 273 -6.66 -2.47 1.34
CA HIS A 273 -7.82 -1.84 0.73
C HIS A 273 -7.82 -0.35 1.01
N PHE A 274 -7.69 0.45 -0.05
CA PHE A 274 -7.62 1.89 0.01
C PHE A 274 -8.84 2.51 -0.66
N VAL A 275 -9.49 3.44 0.03
CA VAL A 275 -10.74 4.05 -0.40
C VAL A 275 -10.64 5.57 -0.28
N ARG A 276 -10.94 6.30 -1.36
CA ARG A 276 -11.03 7.77 -1.39
C ARG A 276 -9.84 8.46 -0.70
N SER A 277 -8.66 7.90 -0.90
CA SER A 277 -7.44 8.29 -0.19
C SER A 277 -6.35 8.72 -1.18
N SER A 278 -5.39 9.50 -0.71
CA SER A 278 -4.32 10.03 -1.56
C SER A 278 -2.93 9.75 -1.02
N TRP A 279 -2.01 9.36 -1.91
CA TRP A 279 -0.59 9.17 -1.62
C TRP A 279 0.26 10.16 -2.40
N GLN A 280 1.17 10.83 -1.69
CA GLN A 280 2.17 11.70 -2.29
C GLN A 280 3.42 11.82 -1.42
N GLY A 281 4.45 12.50 -1.94
CA GLY A 281 5.56 12.97 -1.12
C GLY A 281 6.76 12.04 -0.97
N GLN A 282 6.82 10.87 -1.64
CA GLN A 282 8.09 10.16 -1.79
C GLN A 282 9.06 11.02 -2.61
N ARG A 283 10.26 11.21 -2.05
CA ARG A 283 11.33 12.05 -2.60
C ARG A 283 12.32 11.21 -3.42
N ALA A 284 12.94 11.84 -4.41
CA ALA A 284 14.15 11.29 -5.04
C ALA A 284 15.38 11.42 -4.10
N TRP A 285 16.34 10.50 -4.17
CA TRP A 285 17.68 10.73 -3.61
C TRP A 285 18.47 11.55 -4.61
N GLN A 286 18.71 12.84 -4.34
CA GLN A 286 19.49 13.68 -5.26
C GLN A 286 18.97 13.56 -6.72
N ASN A 287 19.80 12.99 -7.60
CA ASN A 287 19.50 12.71 -9.00
C ASN A 287 19.29 11.21 -9.30
N LEU A 288 18.90 10.38 -8.34
CA LEU A 288 18.60 8.96 -8.51
C LEU A 288 17.10 8.68 -8.42
N ALA A 289 16.66 7.63 -9.11
CA ALA A 289 15.28 7.17 -9.04
C ALA A 289 15.05 6.46 -7.70
N SER A 290 14.23 7.04 -6.81
CA SER A 290 14.12 6.56 -5.43
C SER A 290 12.67 6.35 -5.00
N GLY A 291 12.38 5.17 -4.46
CA GLY A 291 11.14 4.82 -3.79
C GLY A 291 9.86 4.96 -4.62
N HIS A 292 8.84 4.18 -4.26
CA HIS A 292 7.49 4.29 -4.84
C HIS A 292 6.60 5.08 -3.88
N GLN A 293 5.49 5.64 -4.35
CA GLN A 293 4.51 6.22 -3.42
C GLN A 293 3.80 5.10 -2.66
N ILE A 294 3.41 4.05 -3.38
CA ILE A 294 2.81 2.84 -2.83
C ILE A 294 3.68 1.66 -3.23
N LYS A 295 4.23 0.95 -2.25
CA LYS A 295 4.72 -0.41 -2.41
C LYS A 295 3.78 -1.33 -1.66
N ASP A 296 3.06 -2.16 -2.41
CA ASP A 296 1.97 -2.97 -1.86
C ASP A 296 1.97 -4.38 -2.41
N LYS A 297 2.47 -5.29 -1.58
CA LYS A 297 2.69 -6.69 -1.91
C LYS A 297 1.74 -7.60 -1.12
N ALA A 298 0.55 -7.08 -0.78
CA ALA A 298 -0.53 -7.89 -0.22
C ALA A 298 -1.03 -8.93 -1.24
N TYR A 299 -1.61 -10.02 -0.74
CA TYR A 299 -2.25 -11.03 -1.59
C TYR A 299 -3.42 -10.42 -2.39
N LEU A 300 -4.36 -9.75 -1.71
CA LEU A 300 -5.47 -9.03 -2.34
C LEU A 300 -5.31 -7.52 -2.13
N ARG A 301 -5.34 -6.77 -3.23
CA ARG A 301 -5.23 -5.30 -3.23
C ARG A 301 -6.47 -4.68 -3.84
N ILE A 302 -7.04 -3.71 -3.15
CA ILE A 302 -8.27 -3.05 -3.58
C ILE A 302 -8.05 -1.54 -3.54
N TYR A 303 -8.22 -0.85 -4.67
CA TYR A 303 -8.07 0.60 -4.75
C TYR A 303 -9.32 1.26 -5.32
N GLU A 304 -10.08 1.94 -4.48
CA GLU A 304 -11.31 2.65 -4.86
C GLU A 304 -11.12 4.17 -4.75
N ASN A 305 -11.17 4.87 -5.88
CA ASN A 305 -11.00 6.33 -5.94
C ASN A 305 -9.69 6.83 -5.31
N VAL A 306 -8.62 6.06 -5.46
CA VAL A 306 -7.29 6.37 -4.93
C VAL A 306 -6.56 7.33 -5.86
N THR A 307 -5.91 8.34 -5.29
CA THR A 307 -5.02 9.25 -6.03
C THR A 307 -3.58 9.02 -5.62
N VAL A 308 -2.69 8.82 -6.59
CA VAL A 308 -1.27 8.62 -6.33
C VAL A 308 -0.48 9.63 -7.14
N SER A 309 0.41 10.37 -6.49
CA SER A 309 1.18 11.43 -7.11
C SER A 309 2.64 11.37 -6.70
N ASN A 310 3.57 11.59 -7.63
CA ASN A 310 4.97 11.83 -7.25
C ASN A 310 5.25 13.27 -6.80
N ARG A 311 4.21 14.07 -6.55
CA ARG A 311 4.38 15.41 -6.01
C ARG A 311 5.18 15.35 -4.71
N PRO A 312 6.35 16.00 -4.66
CA PRO A 312 7.19 15.96 -3.48
C PRO A 312 6.66 16.91 -2.41
N VAL A 313 7.08 16.69 -1.17
CA VAL A 313 6.98 17.70 -0.11
C VAL A 313 8.37 18.28 0.10
N GLY A 314 8.65 19.44 -0.52
CA GLY A 314 9.90 20.19 -0.37
C GLY A 314 11.17 19.57 -0.99
N SER A 315 11.03 18.75 -2.04
CA SER A 315 12.18 18.04 -2.67
C SER A 315 11.92 17.75 -4.15
N THR A 316 12.76 16.92 -4.79
CA THR A 316 12.63 16.48 -6.18
C THR A 316 11.64 15.31 -6.30
N PRO A 317 10.74 15.30 -7.30
CA PRO A 317 9.83 14.18 -7.55
C PRO A 317 10.58 12.86 -7.83
N SER A 318 10.07 11.74 -7.32
CA SER A 318 10.61 10.42 -7.67
C SER A 318 10.37 10.07 -9.14
N ALA A 319 11.37 9.43 -9.75
CA ALA A 319 11.35 8.87 -11.11
C ALA A 319 10.85 7.41 -11.18
N MET A 320 10.51 6.78 -10.05
CA MET A 320 9.99 5.42 -10.01
C MET A 320 8.53 5.34 -10.49
N PRO A 321 7.99 4.13 -10.76
CA PRO A 321 6.56 3.92 -10.81
C PRO A 321 5.88 4.51 -9.57
N LEU A 322 4.64 4.99 -9.72
CA LEU A 322 3.90 5.53 -8.58
C LEU A 322 3.46 4.40 -7.64
N VAL A 323 3.03 3.29 -8.25
CA VAL A 323 2.48 2.11 -7.58
C VAL A 323 3.31 0.89 -7.98
N ASP A 324 3.84 0.18 -6.98
CA ASP A 324 4.61 -1.05 -7.14
C ASP A 324 3.92 -2.17 -6.36
N VAL A 325 3.30 -3.10 -7.10
CA VAL A 325 2.53 -4.21 -6.54
C VAL A 325 3.06 -5.54 -7.05
N SER A 326 2.76 -6.63 -6.35
CA SER A 326 3.08 -7.97 -6.86
C SER A 326 2.16 -8.34 -8.04
N ALA A 327 2.66 -9.05 -9.04
CA ALA A 327 1.81 -9.72 -10.02
C ALA A 327 1.18 -11.00 -9.46
N PHE A 328 1.71 -11.53 -8.36
CA PHE A 328 1.14 -12.66 -7.63
C PHE A 328 0.05 -12.18 -6.67
N GLY A 329 -1.05 -12.92 -6.63
CA GLY A 329 -2.28 -12.54 -5.95
C GLY A 329 -3.27 -11.81 -6.87
N PHE A 330 -4.07 -10.94 -6.26
CA PHE A 330 -5.17 -10.24 -6.90
C PHE A 330 -5.09 -8.73 -6.69
N THR A 331 -5.37 -7.96 -7.74
CA THR A 331 -5.53 -6.51 -7.67
C THR A 331 -6.85 -6.13 -8.30
N TRP A 332 -7.66 -5.34 -7.62
CA TRP A 332 -8.87 -4.74 -8.17
C TRP A 332 -8.85 -3.26 -7.92
N SER A 333 -9.04 -2.46 -8.95
CA SER A 333 -9.07 -1.03 -8.83
C SER A 333 -10.21 -0.42 -9.62
N ASN A 334 -10.83 0.60 -9.05
CA ASN A 334 -11.79 1.45 -9.74
C ASN A 334 -11.54 2.93 -9.41
N GLY A 335 -11.29 3.73 -10.44
CA GLY A 335 -11.06 5.17 -10.29
C GLY A 335 -9.67 5.53 -9.76
N LEU A 336 -8.64 4.74 -10.08
CA LEU A 336 -7.25 5.06 -9.77
C LEU A 336 -6.77 6.27 -10.57
N ARG A 337 -6.31 7.31 -9.87
CA ARG A 337 -5.79 8.54 -10.48
C ARG A 337 -4.28 8.60 -10.29
N LEU A 338 -3.54 8.65 -11.40
CA LEU A 338 -2.09 8.60 -11.43
C LEU A 338 -1.55 9.93 -11.93
N ASN A 339 -0.85 10.66 -11.07
CA ASN A 339 -0.35 11.99 -11.35
C ASN A 339 1.18 12.01 -11.31
N ARG A 340 1.82 12.20 -12.48
CA ARG A 340 3.29 12.28 -12.58
C ARG A 340 3.74 13.69 -12.96
N ILE A 341 4.43 14.32 -12.02
CA ILE A 341 5.20 15.55 -12.19
C ILE A 341 6.59 15.18 -12.71
N ALA A 342 7.18 16.04 -13.54
CA ALA A 342 8.52 15.86 -14.11
C ALA A 342 9.57 15.65 -13.00
N PRO A 343 10.20 14.47 -12.91
CA PRO A 343 11.36 14.26 -12.04
C PRO A 343 12.63 14.80 -12.72
N ALA A 344 13.73 14.91 -11.97
CA ALA A 344 15.02 15.36 -12.52
C ALA A 344 15.75 14.29 -13.35
N GLN A 345 15.33 13.02 -13.27
CA GLN A 345 15.89 11.91 -14.03
C GLN A 345 14.92 11.44 -15.11
N THR A 346 15.40 10.61 -16.03
CA THR A 346 14.53 9.84 -16.91
C THR A 346 13.62 8.94 -16.05
N PRO A 347 12.29 9.13 -16.09
CA PRO A 347 11.38 8.28 -15.34
C PRO A 347 11.44 6.85 -15.86
N ARG A 348 11.35 5.88 -14.94
CA ARG A 348 11.11 4.49 -15.30
C ARG A 348 9.78 4.39 -16.06
N GLU A 349 9.78 3.46 -16.99
CA GLU A 349 8.60 3.19 -17.78
C GLU A 349 7.49 2.58 -16.90
N GLY A 350 6.25 3.01 -17.13
CA GLY A 350 5.09 2.61 -16.33
C GLY A 350 4.85 3.49 -15.11
N LEU A 351 3.57 3.65 -14.78
CA LEU A 351 3.09 4.30 -13.55
C LEU A 351 2.70 3.27 -12.50
N VAL A 352 2.21 2.11 -12.94
CA VAL A 352 1.94 0.93 -12.12
C VAL A 352 2.85 -0.21 -12.58
N ASP A 353 3.57 -0.81 -11.66
CA ASP A 353 4.44 -1.96 -11.92
C ASP A 353 3.88 -3.19 -11.19
N LEU A 354 3.43 -4.20 -11.95
CA LEU A 354 3.00 -5.50 -11.45
C LEU A 354 4.20 -6.45 -11.53
N ARG A 355 4.90 -6.61 -10.42
CA ARG A 355 6.21 -7.26 -10.41
C ARG A 355 6.21 -8.69 -9.89
N THR A 356 7.15 -9.47 -10.40
CA THR A 356 7.29 -10.92 -10.22
C THR A 356 8.63 -11.31 -9.59
N GLU A 357 9.31 -10.37 -8.96
CA GLU A 357 10.72 -10.47 -8.59
C GLU A 357 10.95 -11.11 -7.22
N LEU A 358 9.96 -11.08 -6.33
CA LEU A 358 10.09 -11.57 -4.96
C LEU A 358 8.84 -12.30 -4.48
N ARG A 359 9.04 -13.35 -3.67
CA ARG A 359 8.00 -13.96 -2.85
C ARG A 359 7.84 -13.14 -1.57
N TYR A 360 6.66 -12.58 -1.32
CA TYR A 360 6.42 -11.69 -0.18
C TYR A 360 5.59 -12.30 0.94
N GLY A 361 4.53 -13.03 0.60
CA GLY A 361 3.60 -13.62 1.57
C GLY A 361 3.96 -15.06 1.92
N ALA A 362 3.23 -15.59 2.91
CA ALA A 362 3.32 -16.99 3.28
C ALA A 362 2.87 -17.90 2.11
N PRO A 363 3.51 -19.07 1.90
CA PRO A 363 3.21 -19.96 0.77
C PRO A 363 1.72 -20.31 0.62
N GLU A 364 1.01 -20.49 1.74
CA GLU A 364 -0.41 -20.82 1.78
C GLU A 364 -1.34 -19.72 1.24
N ASN A 365 -0.84 -18.49 1.10
CA ASN A 365 -1.60 -17.40 0.48
C ASN A 365 -1.57 -17.48 -1.05
N TYR A 366 -0.84 -18.42 -1.65
CA TYR A 366 -0.69 -18.54 -3.10
C TYR A 366 -1.43 -19.78 -3.61
N PRO A 367 -2.60 -19.62 -4.24
CA PRO A 367 -3.38 -20.77 -4.75
C PRO A 367 -2.69 -21.49 -5.92
N TRP A 368 -1.70 -20.85 -6.55
CA TRP A 368 -0.95 -21.41 -7.67
C TRP A 368 0.55 -21.18 -7.50
N SER A 369 1.35 -21.94 -8.24
CA SER A 369 2.81 -21.75 -8.26
C SER A 369 3.19 -20.31 -8.63
N LEU A 370 4.13 -19.75 -7.87
CA LEU A 370 4.80 -18.48 -8.19
C LEU A 370 5.78 -18.63 -9.36
N LEU A 371 6.28 -19.84 -9.59
CA LEU A 371 7.15 -20.18 -10.70
C LEU A 371 6.34 -20.74 -11.88
N VAL A 372 6.89 -20.63 -13.08
CA VAL A 372 6.36 -21.32 -14.26
C VAL A 372 6.17 -22.80 -13.96
N ASP A 373 4.94 -23.27 -14.16
CA ASP A 373 4.56 -24.67 -13.98
C ASP A 373 4.46 -25.35 -15.36
N PRO A 374 5.25 -26.40 -15.64
CA PRO A 374 5.14 -27.16 -16.88
C PRO A 374 3.75 -27.75 -17.11
N ALA A 375 2.98 -28.03 -16.05
CA ALA A 375 1.61 -28.56 -16.13
C ALA A 375 0.57 -27.48 -16.49
N TRP A 376 0.95 -26.19 -16.44
CA TRP A 376 0.10 -25.08 -16.83
C TRP A 376 0.41 -24.59 -18.25
N ARG A 377 -0.66 -24.29 -19.00
CA ARG A 377 -0.59 -23.52 -20.24
C ARG A 377 -1.78 -22.57 -20.34
N MET A 378 -1.50 -21.34 -20.71
CA MET A 378 -2.54 -20.37 -21.05
C MET A 378 -3.29 -20.82 -22.31
N PRO A 379 -4.61 -20.57 -22.39
CA PRO A 379 -5.35 -20.70 -23.64
C PRO A 379 -4.69 -19.93 -24.78
N PRO A 380 -4.78 -20.42 -26.03
CA PRO A 380 -4.00 -19.90 -27.16
C PRO A 380 -4.43 -18.50 -27.62
N THR A 381 -5.61 -18.03 -27.22
CA THR A 381 -6.15 -16.73 -27.64
C THR A 381 -6.63 -15.90 -26.45
N LYS A 382 -6.56 -14.57 -26.57
CA LYS A 382 -7.06 -13.65 -25.53
C LYS A 382 -8.55 -13.87 -25.21
N ALA A 383 -9.38 -14.16 -26.22
CA ALA A 383 -10.80 -14.46 -26.02
C ALA A 383 -11.00 -15.74 -25.21
N ALA A 384 -10.22 -16.80 -25.49
CA ALA A 384 -10.27 -18.03 -24.71
C ALA A 384 -9.77 -17.82 -23.28
N VAL A 385 -8.73 -17.01 -23.07
CA VAL A 385 -8.26 -16.61 -21.73
C VAL A 385 -9.41 -15.97 -20.93
N VAL A 386 -10.08 -14.97 -21.51
CA VAL A 386 -11.22 -14.29 -20.87
C VAL A 386 -12.37 -15.25 -20.56
N GLY A 387 -12.67 -16.19 -21.47
CA GLY A 387 -13.80 -17.10 -21.31
C GLY A 387 -13.55 -18.32 -20.41
N GLN A 388 -12.29 -18.68 -20.14
CA GLN A 388 -11.94 -20.02 -19.61
C GLN A 388 -10.88 -20.08 -18.51
N ALA A 389 -10.09 -19.01 -18.33
CA ALA A 389 -8.89 -19.06 -17.49
C ALA A 389 -8.84 -18.03 -16.35
N LEU A 390 -9.72 -17.03 -16.32
CA LEU A 390 -9.67 -15.93 -15.34
C LEU A 390 -9.78 -16.39 -13.89
N ASP A 391 -10.42 -17.53 -13.64
CA ASP A 391 -10.58 -18.18 -12.32
C ASP A 391 -9.38 -19.08 -11.92
N LYS A 392 -8.38 -19.20 -12.80
CA LYS A 392 -7.23 -20.12 -12.67
C LYS A 392 -5.89 -19.39 -12.76
N VAL A 393 -5.89 -18.07 -12.74
CA VAL A 393 -4.71 -17.20 -12.89
C VAL A 393 -4.70 -16.10 -11.85
N TYR A 394 -3.51 -15.63 -11.50
CA TYR A 394 -3.37 -14.38 -10.77
C TYR A 394 -3.90 -13.22 -11.61
N LEU A 395 -4.70 -12.35 -11.02
CA LEU A 395 -5.55 -11.45 -11.78
C LEU A 395 -5.48 -10.02 -11.25
N SER A 396 -5.17 -9.08 -12.15
CA SER A 396 -5.19 -7.65 -11.85
C SER A 396 -6.17 -6.91 -12.75
N ILE A 397 -7.16 -6.25 -12.16
CA ILE A 397 -8.23 -5.52 -12.84
C ILE A 397 -8.11 -4.03 -12.53
N PHE A 398 -8.09 -3.19 -13.56
CA PHE A 398 -8.04 -1.74 -13.45
C PHE A 398 -9.21 -1.08 -14.19
N LEU A 399 -10.17 -0.55 -13.45
CA LEU A 399 -11.35 0.13 -13.99
C LEU A 399 -11.17 1.64 -13.88
N ASN A 400 -11.49 2.36 -14.94
CA ASN A 400 -11.57 3.83 -14.95
C ASN A 400 -10.28 4.53 -14.47
N THR A 401 -9.12 3.99 -14.82
CA THR A 401 -7.82 4.58 -14.47
C THR A 401 -7.61 5.87 -15.26
N THR A 402 -7.21 6.95 -14.59
CA THR A 402 -6.89 8.22 -15.23
C THR A 402 -5.44 8.60 -15.02
N VAL A 403 -4.75 8.98 -16.08
CA VAL A 403 -3.34 9.39 -16.06
C VAL A 403 -3.21 10.88 -16.38
N GLN A 404 -2.60 11.63 -15.47
CA GLN A 404 -2.12 12.97 -15.73
C GLN A 404 -0.59 12.96 -15.59
N SER A 405 0.13 13.21 -16.69
CA SER A 405 1.59 13.24 -16.66
C SER A 405 2.13 14.47 -17.38
N PHE A 406 3.32 14.91 -16.97
CA PHE A 406 4.10 15.97 -17.61
C PHE A 406 4.55 15.60 -19.04
N ARG A 407 4.50 14.31 -19.39
CA ARG A 407 4.78 13.77 -20.73
C ARG A 407 3.69 12.77 -21.12
N THR A 408 3.65 12.40 -22.38
CA THR A 408 2.96 11.17 -22.81
C THR A 408 3.71 9.96 -22.25
N GLU A 409 3.13 9.27 -21.28
CA GLU A 409 3.73 8.04 -20.77
C GLU A 409 3.68 6.95 -21.85
N PRO A 410 4.77 6.17 -22.05
CA PRO A 410 4.75 5.08 -23.02
C PRO A 410 3.67 4.05 -22.67
N TYR A 411 3.52 3.78 -21.38
CA TYR A 411 2.45 2.94 -20.85
C TYR A 411 2.05 3.32 -19.42
N ALA A 412 0.79 3.03 -19.07
CA ALA A 412 0.29 3.20 -17.71
C ALA A 412 0.71 2.04 -16.79
N ILE A 413 0.57 0.80 -17.25
CA ILE A 413 0.74 -0.41 -16.44
C ILE A 413 1.74 -1.36 -17.10
N ALA A 414 2.66 -1.93 -16.32
CA ALA A 414 3.55 -3.00 -16.75
C ALA A 414 3.27 -4.30 -15.99
N LEU A 415 2.96 -5.37 -16.72
CA LEU A 415 2.93 -6.73 -16.17
C LEU A 415 4.26 -7.41 -16.47
N ARG A 416 5.05 -7.71 -15.43
CA ARG A 416 6.36 -8.35 -15.60
C ARG A 416 6.20 -9.87 -15.83
N PRO A 417 7.05 -10.49 -16.67
CA PRO A 417 7.00 -11.93 -16.93
C PRO A 417 7.28 -12.76 -15.68
N GLN A 418 6.65 -13.92 -15.58
CA GLN A 418 6.85 -14.86 -14.45
C GLN A 418 8.25 -15.46 -14.44
N GLY A 419 8.83 -15.69 -13.26
CA GLY A 419 10.12 -16.37 -13.10
C GLY A 419 10.02 -17.89 -13.28
N THR A 420 11.14 -18.54 -13.58
CA THR A 420 11.22 -20.01 -13.75
C THR A 420 11.81 -20.72 -12.55
N HIS A 421 12.55 -20.01 -11.70
CA HIS A 421 13.18 -20.56 -10.49
C HIS A 421 13.30 -19.50 -9.39
N LEU A 422 13.53 -19.97 -8.17
CA LEU A 422 13.96 -19.14 -7.06
C LEU A 422 15.49 -19.05 -7.05
N ALA A 423 16.00 -17.88 -6.71
CA ALA A 423 17.40 -17.72 -6.37
C ALA A 423 17.76 -18.55 -5.11
N PRO A 424 19.04 -18.77 -4.82
CA PRO A 424 19.47 -19.56 -3.66
C PRO A 424 18.96 -19.06 -2.30
N ASP A 425 18.57 -17.79 -2.20
CA ASP A 425 17.96 -17.21 -1.00
C ASP A 425 16.52 -17.69 -0.74
N GLY A 426 15.90 -18.35 -1.71
CA GLY A 426 14.53 -18.83 -1.65
C GLY A 426 13.47 -17.72 -1.66
N VAL A 427 13.83 -16.49 -2.00
CA VAL A 427 12.93 -15.31 -1.99
C VAL A 427 12.88 -14.65 -3.35
N ALA A 428 14.04 -14.40 -3.97
CA ALA A 428 14.10 -13.77 -5.28
C ALA A 428 13.69 -14.76 -6.38
N MET A 429 12.98 -14.25 -7.38
CA MET A 429 12.57 -14.98 -8.57
C MET A 429 13.43 -14.58 -9.75
N GLU A 430 13.92 -15.59 -10.47
CA GLU A 430 14.85 -15.43 -11.59
C GLU A 430 14.34 -16.16 -12.85
N GLY A 431 14.98 -15.90 -13.98
CA GLY A 431 14.65 -16.49 -15.28
C GLY A 431 13.46 -15.86 -16.01
N ASN A 432 12.95 -14.71 -15.53
CA ASN A 432 11.79 -14.02 -16.09
C ASN A 432 11.94 -13.69 -17.58
N SER A 433 13.15 -13.38 -18.04
CA SER A 433 13.46 -13.08 -19.45
C SER A 433 13.32 -14.28 -20.40
N GLN A 434 13.24 -15.50 -19.86
CA GLN A 434 13.17 -16.74 -20.63
C GLN A 434 11.74 -17.30 -20.72
N THR A 435 10.79 -16.72 -19.98
CA THR A 435 9.42 -17.21 -19.89
C THR A 435 8.57 -16.76 -21.08
N THR A 436 7.97 -17.71 -21.78
CA THR A 436 7.00 -17.43 -22.84
C THR A 436 5.64 -17.03 -22.27
N LEU A 437 4.84 -16.26 -23.01
CA LEU A 437 3.48 -15.91 -22.59
C LEU A 437 2.65 -17.17 -22.24
N ALA A 438 2.72 -18.23 -23.06
CA ALA A 438 1.94 -19.45 -22.85
C ALA A 438 2.21 -20.15 -21.50
N GLN A 439 3.38 -19.92 -20.90
CA GLN A 439 3.79 -20.48 -19.62
C GLN A 439 3.34 -19.66 -18.40
N GLN A 440 3.02 -18.38 -18.59
CA GLN A 440 2.67 -17.47 -17.50
C GLN A 440 1.28 -17.78 -16.93
N ARG A 441 1.08 -17.51 -15.65
CA ARG A 441 -0.20 -17.71 -14.94
C ARG A 441 -0.72 -16.42 -14.30
N MET A 442 -0.53 -15.31 -15.00
CA MET A 442 -0.93 -13.98 -14.55
C MET A 442 -1.60 -13.24 -15.71
N VAL A 443 -2.70 -12.55 -15.44
CA VAL A 443 -3.44 -11.73 -16.41
C VAL A 443 -3.70 -10.35 -15.82
N SER A 444 -3.56 -9.31 -16.65
CA SER A 444 -4.00 -7.97 -16.29
C SER A 444 -5.01 -7.44 -17.31
N MET A 445 -6.12 -6.88 -16.81
CA MET A 445 -7.16 -6.29 -17.64
C MET A 445 -7.44 -4.86 -17.20
N ALA A 446 -7.56 -3.96 -18.18
CA ALA A 446 -7.91 -2.58 -17.95
C ALA A 446 -9.16 -2.21 -18.74
N PHE A 447 -10.01 -1.41 -18.13
CA PHE A 447 -11.25 -0.91 -18.72
C PHE A 447 -11.29 0.61 -18.59
N ASN A 448 -11.60 1.31 -19.68
CA ASN A 448 -11.75 2.76 -19.73
C ASN A 448 -10.55 3.52 -19.12
N THR A 449 -9.33 3.09 -19.45
CA THR A 449 -8.11 3.82 -19.04
C THR A 449 -7.85 4.98 -20.00
N ARG A 450 -7.65 6.18 -19.45
CA ARG A 450 -7.54 7.42 -20.23
C ARG A 450 -6.52 8.40 -19.67
N GLY A 451 -6.15 9.40 -20.46
CA GLY A 451 -5.27 10.49 -20.06
C GLY A 451 -3.99 10.58 -20.90
N THR A 452 -2.91 11.10 -20.32
CA THR A 452 -1.65 11.39 -21.03
C THR A 452 -0.77 10.14 -21.21
N LEU A 453 -1.20 9.20 -22.06
CA LEU A 453 -0.50 7.93 -22.32
C LEU A 453 -0.56 7.51 -23.80
N ALA A 454 0.45 6.79 -24.27
CA ALA A 454 0.48 6.21 -25.61
C ALA A 454 -0.24 4.86 -25.67
N GLN A 455 -0.01 3.99 -24.68
CA GLN A 455 -0.64 2.68 -24.55
C GLN A 455 -1.04 2.41 -23.09
N VAL A 456 -2.03 1.56 -22.86
CA VAL A 456 -2.40 1.19 -21.48
C VAL A 456 -1.36 0.27 -20.87
N TYR A 457 -0.91 -0.73 -21.62
CA TYR A 457 -0.01 -1.78 -21.13
C TYR A 457 1.31 -1.84 -21.88
N ALA A 458 2.35 -2.20 -21.14
CA ALA A 458 3.61 -2.69 -21.71
C ALA A 458 3.44 -4.08 -22.37
N PRO A 459 4.30 -4.47 -23.34
CA PRO A 459 4.07 -5.64 -24.20
C PRO A 459 4.41 -7.02 -23.60
N GLN A 460 4.87 -7.13 -22.36
CA GLN A 460 5.57 -8.34 -21.86
C GLN A 460 4.66 -9.43 -21.23
N GLY A 461 3.37 -9.17 -21.01
CA GLY A 461 2.48 -10.07 -20.27
C GLY A 461 1.13 -10.30 -20.94
N TRP A 462 0.30 -11.17 -20.35
CA TRP A 462 -1.11 -11.33 -20.77
C TRP A 462 -1.94 -10.13 -20.35
N THR A 463 -1.98 -9.14 -21.23
CA THR A 463 -2.65 -7.86 -21.00
C THR A 463 -3.82 -7.66 -21.97
N LEU A 464 -4.93 -7.15 -21.45
CA LEU A 464 -6.14 -6.87 -22.23
C LEU A 464 -6.67 -5.47 -21.92
N VAL A 465 -7.00 -4.72 -22.96
CA VAL A 465 -7.59 -3.38 -22.88
C VAL A 465 -9.01 -3.47 -23.42
N ASP A 466 -9.97 -3.05 -22.61
CA ASP A 466 -11.41 -3.07 -22.90
C ASP A 466 -11.89 -4.40 -23.52
N PRO A 467 -11.53 -5.57 -22.97
CA PRO A 467 -11.98 -6.84 -23.53
C PRO A 467 -13.49 -7.00 -23.36
N ALA A 468 -14.15 -7.57 -24.37
CA ALA A 468 -15.53 -8.00 -24.23
C ALA A 468 -15.62 -9.14 -23.19
N LEU A 469 -16.45 -8.95 -22.17
CA LEU A 469 -16.66 -9.94 -21.12
C LEU A 469 -17.91 -10.80 -21.42
N PRO A 470 -17.75 -12.11 -21.64
CA PRO A 470 -18.90 -13.02 -21.68
C PRO A 470 -19.54 -13.10 -20.29
N PRO A 471 -20.82 -13.51 -20.18
CA PRO A 471 -21.57 -13.47 -18.92
C PRO A 471 -20.84 -14.09 -17.72
N GLN A 472 -20.19 -15.23 -17.92
CA GLN A 472 -19.44 -15.95 -16.88
C GLN A 472 -18.16 -15.23 -16.41
N ALA A 473 -17.67 -14.23 -17.14
CA ALA A 473 -16.47 -13.46 -16.80
C ALA A 473 -16.81 -12.10 -16.16
N ARG A 474 -18.09 -11.71 -16.09
CA ARG A 474 -18.50 -10.39 -15.57
C ARG A 474 -18.21 -10.16 -14.09
N TRP A 475 -17.94 -11.24 -13.33
CA TRP A 475 -17.54 -11.13 -11.93
C TRP A 475 -16.25 -10.32 -11.74
N VAL A 476 -15.38 -10.22 -12.75
CA VAL A 476 -14.11 -9.47 -12.61
C VAL A 476 -14.30 -7.96 -12.47
N THR A 477 -15.41 -7.43 -12.97
CA THR A 477 -15.77 -6.01 -12.85
C THR A 477 -16.66 -5.74 -11.63
N ASP A 478 -17.20 -6.77 -11.00
CA ASP A 478 -17.95 -6.67 -9.74
C ASP A 478 -16.96 -6.78 -8.57
N ARG A 479 -16.86 -5.71 -7.77
CA ARG A 479 -15.92 -5.63 -6.66
C ARG A 479 -16.09 -6.80 -5.67
N ASP A 480 -17.31 -7.04 -5.23
CA ASP A 480 -17.58 -7.98 -4.14
C ASP A 480 -17.41 -9.42 -4.64
N ALA A 481 -17.82 -9.72 -5.87
CA ALA A 481 -17.60 -11.02 -6.50
C ALA A 481 -16.11 -11.31 -6.71
N PHE A 482 -15.33 -10.31 -7.18
CA PHE A 482 -13.89 -10.42 -7.32
C PHE A 482 -13.19 -10.72 -5.99
N ILE A 483 -13.57 -10.01 -4.93
CA ILE A 483 -13.01 -10.20 -3.59
C ILE A 483 -13.35 -11.59 -3.04
N ARG A 484 -14.61 -12.03 -3.19
CA ARG A 484 -15.04 -13.38 -2.79
C ARG A 484 -14.27 -14.46 -3.54
N HIS A 485 -14.03 -14.27 -4.84
CA HIS A 485 -13.23 -15.19 -5.63
C HIS A 485 -11.79 -15.28 -5.10
N ALA A 486 -11.11 -14.14 -4.95
CA ALA A 486 -9.73 -14.09 -4.47
C ALA A 486 -9.59 -14.75 -3.09
N LEU A 487 -10.36 -14.32 -2.09
CA LEU A 487 -10.27 -14.88 -0.74
C LEU A 487 -10.73 -16.35 -0.68
N GLY A 488 -11.74 -16.73 -1.46
CA GLY A 488 -12.24 -18.10 -1.54
C GLY A 488 -11.18 -19.10 -2.01
N LEU A 489 -10.27 -18.71 -2.91
CA LEU A 489 -9.18 -19.57 -3.40
C LEU A 489 -8.18 -19.99 -2.31
N ILE A 490 -8.04 -19.18 -1.25
CA ILE A 490 -7.21 -19.49 -0.07
C ILE A 490 -8.07 -19.88 1.15
N GLY A 491 -9.37 -20.12 0.91
CA GLY A 491 -10.36 -20.52 1.90
C GLY A 491 -10.63 -19.47 2.97
N ARG A 492 -10.53 -18.18 2.66
CA ARG A 492 -10.76 -17.06 3.58
C ARG A 492 -12.15 -16.45 3.47
#